data_AF-A0A356J0F1-F1
#
_entry.id   AF-A0A356J0F1-F1
#
_cell.length_a   1.000
_cell.length_b   1.000
_cell.length_c   1.000
_cell.angle_alpha   90.00
_cell.angle_beta   90.00
_cell.angle_gamma   90.00
#
_symmetry.space_group_name_H-M   'P 1'
#
loop_
_entity.id
_entity.type
_entity.pdbx_description
1 polymer ?
#
loop_
_entity_poly.entity_id
_entity_poly.type
_entity_poly.pdbx_seq_one_letter_code
_entity_poly.pdbx_strand_id
1 'polypeptide(L)'
;MILALTGCTTTQKAATVGGLGGATLGGIIGHQTGDGVAGAAIGGVVGTVGGMVVGERAQKKFCPVCGAVYTEDVKFCSKDGTELKYRE
;
A
#
# COMPACT_ATOMS: atom_id res chain seq x y z
N MET A 1 -19.01 -4.58 11.79
CA MET A 1 -18.69 -4.79 10.35
C MET A 1 -19.24 -3.59 9.55
N ILE A 2 -18.66 -2.40 9.75
CA ILE A 2 -19.17 -1.11 9.21
C ILE A 2 -18.08 -0.36 8.41
N LEU A 3 -16.82 -0.81 8.45
CA LEU A 3 -15.68 -0.17 7.77
C LEU A 3 -15.70 -0.27 6.22
N ALA A 4 -16.60 -1.03 5.62
CA ALA A 4 -16.52 -1.39 4.21
C ALA A 4 -17.22 -0.41 3.24
N LEU A 5 -18.05 0.50 3.75
CA LEU A 5 -19.02 1.23 2.91
C LEU A 5 -18.51 2.55 2.32
N THR A 6 -17.43 3.15 2.84
CA THR A 6 -16.92 4.45 2.38
C THR A 6 -15.60 4.39 1.59
N GLY A 7 -14.90 3.25 1.58
CA GLY A 7 -13.55 3.08 1.00
C GLY A 7 -13.46 2.10 -0.19
N CYS A 8 -14.57 1.85 -0.89
CA CYS A 8 -14.76 0.67 -1.77
C CYS A 8 -13.69 0.46 -2.87
N THR A 9 -12.95 1.49 -3.30
CA THR A 9 -11.84 1.32 -4.28
C THR A 9 -10.45 1.34 -3.64
N THR A 10 -10.08 2.37 -2.88
CA THR A 10 -8.69 2.52 -2.40
C THR A 10 -8.36 1.51 -1.31
N THR A 11 -9.21 1.40 -0.29
CA THR A 11 -9.01 0.47 0.83
C THR A 11 -9.14 -0.97 0.37
N GLN A 12 -10.06 -1.25 -0.56
CA GLN A 12 -10.22 -2.59 -1.13
C GLN A 12 -9.01 -2.98 -1.98
N LYS A 13 -8.51 -2.10 -2.87
CA LYS A 13 -7.27 -2.35 -3.61
C LYS A 13 -6.08 -2.55 -2.68
N ALA A 14 -5.95 -1.74 -1.63
CA ALA A 14 -4.85 -1.85 -0.68
C ALA A 14 -4.94 -3.14 0.17
N ALA A 15 -6.15 -3.55 0.58
CA ALA A 15 -6.39 -4.82 1.25
C ALA A 15 -6.09 -6.01 0.33
N THR A 16 -6.53 -5.96 -0.93
CA THR A 16 -6.32 -7.05 -1.88
C THR A 16 -4.84 -7.17 -2.27
N VAL A 17 -4.17 -6.05 -2.56
CA VAL A 17 -2.73 -6.05 -2.88
C VAL A 17 -1.90 -6.45 -1.65
N GLY A 18 -2.21 -5.90 -0.48
CA GLY A 18 -1.54 -6.24 0.76
C GLY A 18 -1.79 -7.69 1.16
N GLY A 19 -3.02 -8.19 1.04
CA GLY A 19 -3.40 -9.55 1.39
C GLY A 19 -2.84 -10.61 0.45
N LEU A 20 -3.00 -10.45 -0.86
CA LEU A 20 -2.45 -11.39 -1.84
C LEU A 20 -0.93 -11.32 -1.89
N GLY A 21 -0.36 -10.10 -1.86
CA GLY A 21 1.08 -9.90 -1.80
C GLY A 21 1.67 -10.49 -0.53
N GLY A 22 1.08 -10.16 0.62
CA GLY A 22 1.50 -10.67 1.93
C GLY A 22 1.33 -12.18 2.06
N ALA A 23 0.26 -12.78 1.54
CA ALA A 23 0.07 -14.23 1.57
C ALA A 23 1.05 -14.97 0.66
N THR A 24 1.35 -14.42 -0.52
CA THR A 24 2.31 -15.03 -1.44
C THR A 24 3.72 -14.99 -0.84
N LEU A 25 4.14 -13.80 -0.37
CA LEU A 25 5.45 -13.62 0.26
C LEU A 25 5.56 -14.43 1.55
N GLY A 26 4.55 -14.38 2.40
CA GLY A 26 4.47 -15.15 3.64
C GLY A 26 4.49 -16.65 3.38
N GLY A 27 3.87 -17.13 2.29
CA GLY A 27 3.90 -18.53 1.90
C GLY A 27 5.27 -19.01 1.45
N ILE A 28 5.98 -18.20 0.64
CA ILE A 28 7.36 -18.50 0.21
C ILE A 28 8.29 -18.55 1.43
N ILE A 29 8.20 -17.56 2.32
CA ILE A 29 9.01 -17.48 3.54
C ILE A 29 8.68 -18.64 4.48
N GLY A 30 7.40 -18.92 4.70
CA GLY A 30 6.94 -20.02 5.55
C GLY A 30 7.35 -21.39 5.04
N HIS A 31 7.43 -21.57 3.71
CA HIS A 31 7.90 -22.81 3.09
C HIS A 31 9.36 -23.14 3.46
N GLN A 32 10.20 -22.13 3.67
CA GLN A 32 11.59 -22.33 4.14
C GLN A 32 11.66 -22.80 5.60
N THR A 33 10.68 -22.42 6.42
CA THR A 33 10.63 -22.75 7.87
C THR A 33 9.81 -24.02 8.16
N GLY A 34 9.22 -24.64 7.13
CA GLY A 34 8.52 -25.92 7.22
C GLY A 34 6.99 -25.83 7.21
N ASP A 35 6.41 -24.63 7.13
CA ASP A 35 4.95 -24.45 7.02
C ASP A 35 4.57 -23.23 6.17
N GLY A 36 4.50 -23.43 4.86
CA GLY A 36 4.11 -22.39 3.91
C GLY A 36 2.65 -21.96 4.05
N VAL A 37 1.76 -22.83 4.54
CA VAL A 37 0.34 -22.47 4.70
C VAL A 37 0.18 -21.51 5.88
N ALA A 38 0.86 -21.78 7.00
CA ALA A 38 0.90 -20.86 8.14
C ALA A 38 1.49 -19.51 7.73
N GLY A 39 2.60 -19.51 6.99
CA GLY A 39 3.22 -18.28 6.48
C GLY A 39 2.30 -17.48 5.56
N ALA A 40 1.57 -18.15 4.66
CA ALA A 40 0.60 -17.50 3.77
C ALA A 40 -0.61 -16.95 4.53
N ALA A 41 -1.12 -17.66 5.53
CA ALA A 41 -2.23 -17.20 6.35
C ALA A 41 -1.86 -15.95 7.15
N ILE A 42 -0.70 -15.96 7.82
CA ILE A 42 -0.21 -14.83 8.62
C ILE A 42 0.10 -13.65 7.69
N GLY A 43 0.84 -13.89 6.61
CA GLY A 43 1.17 -12.85 5.63
C GLY A 43 -0.08 -12.26 4.97
N GLY A 44 -1.12 -13.06 4.73
CA GLY A 44 -2.40 -12.60 4.21
C GLY A 44 -3.16 -11.70 5.18
N VAL A 45 -3.27 -12.10 6.45
CA VAL A 45 -3.98 -11.29 7.47
C VAL A 45 -3.20 -10.02 7.78
N VAL A 46 -1.89 -10.10 8.02
CA VAL A 46 -1.05 -8.93 8.29
C VAL A 46 -1.00 -8.00 7.08
N GLY A 47 -0.89 -8.58 5.88
CA GLY A 47 -0.88 -7.84 4.63
C GLY A 47 -2.20 -7.14 4.33
N THR A 48 -3.35 -7.76 4.58
CA THR A 48 -4.66 -7.10 4.42
C THR A 48 -4.82 -5.95 5.40
N VAL A 49 -4.59 -6.17 6.69
CA VAL A 49 -4.74 -5.13 7.74
C VAL A 49 -3.74 -3.99 7.55
N GLY A 50 -2.47 -4.32 7.33
CA GLY A 50 -1.42 -3.34 7.07
C GLY A 50 -1.67 -2.56 5.79
N GLY A 51 -2.11 -3.24 4.71
CA GLY A 51 -2.48 -2.61 3.46
C GLY A 51 -3.66 -1.64 3.60
N MET A 52 -4.68 -1.98 4.39
CA MET A 52 -5.80 -1.09 4.68
C MET A 52 -5.35 0.18 5.40
N VAL A 53 -4.54 0.04 6.48
CA VAL A 53 -4.07 1.19 7.27
C VAL A 53 -3.12 2.08 6.47
N VAL A 54 -2.16 1.49 5.74
CA VAL A 54 -1.22 2.25 4.91
C VAL A 54 -1.95 2.89 3.72
N GLY A 55 -2.90 2.19 3.11
CA GLY A 55 -3.67 2.72 1.97
C GLY A 55 -4.49 3.97 2.32
N GLU A 56 -4.98 4.08 3.55
CA GLU A 56 -5.68 5.27 4.04
C GLU A 56 -4.72 6.42 4.43
N ARG A 57 -3.49 6.11 4.84
CA ARG A 57 -2.52 7.07 5.39
C ARG A 57 -1.42 7.47 4.42
N ALA A 58 -1.31 6.80 3.26
CA ALA A 58 -0.23 7.02 2.30
C ALA A 58 -0.26 8.45 1.75
N GLN A 59 0.77 9.23 2.05
CA GLN A 59 0.84 10.64 1.70
C GLN A 59 1.47 10.79 0.32
N LYS A 60 0.67 11.23 -0.64
CA LYS A 60 1.16 11.46 -2.00
C LYS A 60 1.49 12.92 -2.19
N LYS A 61 2.68 13.18 -2.72
CA LYS A 61 3.07 14.52 -3.15
C LYS A 61 2.69 14.70 -4.60
N PHE A 62 2.26 15.90 -4.97
CA PHE A 62 1.92 16.24 -6.34
C PHE A 62 2.68 17.51 -6.77
N CYS A 63 3.00 17.57 -8.05
CA CYS A 63 3.54 18.77 -8.66
C CYS A 63 2.39 19.74 -8.99
N PRO A 64 2.40 20.98 -8.46
CA PRO A 64 1.35 21.95 -8.74
C PRO A 64 1.40 22.51 -10.18
N VAL A 65 2.51 22.31 -10.90
CA VAL A 65 2.69 22.82 -12.27
C VAL A 65 2.28 21.78 -13.31
N CYS A 66 2.84 20.57 -13.26
CA CYS A 66 2.60 19.53 -14.26
C CYS A 66 1.59 18.45 -13.83
N GLY A 67 1.14 18.46 -12.57
CA GLY A 67 0.15 17.49 -12.05
C GLY A 67 0.68 16.08 -11.81
N ALA A 68 1.98 15.83 -12.02
CA ALA A 68 2.58 14.53 -11.74
C ALA A 68 2.55 14.21 -10.24
N VAL A 69 2.22 12.96 -9.91
CA VAL A 69 2.17 12.44 -8.54
C VAL A 69 3.43 11.64 -8.26
N TYR A 70 4.05 11.88 -7.12
CA TYR A 70 5.28 11.26 -6.69
C TYR A 70 5.14 10.66 -5.28
N THR A 71 6.08 9.78 -4.94
CA THR A 71 6.21 9.28 -3.58
C THR A 71 6.72 10.37 -2.65
N GLU A 72 6.44 10.21 -1.36
CA GLU A 72 6.80 11.13 -0.28
C GLU A 72 8.32 11.36 -0.15
N ASP A 73 9.16 10.45 -0.63
CA ASP A 73 10.62 10.57 -0.66
C ASP A 73 11.12 11.64 -1.64
N VAL A 74 10.32 11.97 -2.65
CA VAL A 74 10.70 12.94 -3.69
C VAL A 74 10.32 14.35 -3.22
N LYS A 75 11.28 15.26 -3.21
CA LYS A 75 11.05 16.68 -2.84
C LYS A 75 10.76 17.58 -4.05
N PHE A 76 11.38 17.29 -5.20
CA PHE A 76 11.32 18.12 -6.40
C PHE A 76 10.80 17.34 -7.60
N CYS A 77 10.00 18.01 -8.43
CA CYS A 77 9.52 17.44 -9.68
C CYS A 77 10.70 17.21 -10.65
N SER A 78 10.84 15.98 -11.17
CA SER A 78 11.91 15.64 -12.12
C SER A 78 11.78 16.31 -13.50
N LYS A 79 10.61 16.89 -13.82
CA LYS A 79 10.37 17.57 -15.10
C LYS A 79 10.71 19.06 -15.02
N ASP A 80 10.22 19.71 -13.96
CA ASP A 80 10.19 21.18 -13.88
C ASP A 80 10.98 21.74 -12.68
N GLY A 81 11.52 20.88 -11.81
CA GLY A 81 12.30 21.29 -10.63
C GLY A 81 11.48 21.90 -9.49
N THR A 82 10.17 22.08 -9.65
CA THR A 82 9.32 22.67 -8.61
C THR A 82 9.16 21.76 -7.40
N GLU A 83 9.08 22.36 -6.21
CA GLU A 83 8.82 21.62 -4.96
C GLU A 83 7.43 20.98 -4.98
N LEU A 84 7.40 19.70 -4.62
CA LEU A 84 6.18 18.92 -4.60
C LEU A 84 5.40 19.19 -3.31
N LYS A 85 4.09 19.40 -3.44
CA LYS A 85 3.20 19.67 -2.30
C LYS A 85 2.41 18.42 -1.91
N TYR A 86 2.08 18.32 -0.63
CA TYR A 86 1.14 17.29 -0.18
C TYR A 86 -0.27 17.60 -0.69
N ARG A 87 -0.99 16.55 -1.08
CA ARG A 87 -2.42 16.65 -1.34
C ARG A 87 -3.13 16.43 -0.01
N GLU A 88 -3.51 17.52 0.63
CA GLU A 88 -4.30 17.53 1.88
C GLU A 88 -5.74 17.04 1.63
#